data_AF-A0A9D0YAX5-F1
#
_entry.id   AF-A0A9D0YAX5-F1
#
_cell.length_a   1.000
_cell.length_b   1.000
_cell.length_c   1.000
_cell.angle_alpha   90.00
_cell.angle_beta   90.00
_cell.angle_gamma   90.00
#
_symmetry.space_group_name_H-M   'P 1'
#
loop_
_entity.id
_entity.type
_entity.pdbx_description
1 polymer ?
#
loop_
_entity_poly.entity_id
_entity_poly.type
_entity_poly.pdbx_seq_one_letter_code
_entity_poly.pdbx_strand_id
1 'polypeptide(L)'
;MREHTATEYRRPGRPQHHRQLGPDHLREEALLIKSVLDNILGRLRPVGRDQRGGIAILTALGFLLFSVPLITGSLNLAQNTSIDARVKTDITHRQYCGLGVEEYLDYLVADETRWATWLTANVDPNDPSGATSTETVDPCGRNITITVSQQSVLPPGSITDPIGNPLATIPPLSAYGSRDFQSSKVVSNSNPNAGDSVPYTFTIVNRDSTPTTLTQIEETLPPGFSYDCNGPADMLTLPGTAPQVIVPDDGPCPDPSEVDIEWDMPQGTSIPAGDMVTLTFTAVTSVTPGTYFNEFQVGPGGNKTRTGNTAAVQIGLIPGLCPGEAVVVSKTVDSVNYVSTNTNTSYYTYSFDIDFTIKIENIGTDDVTLKEFIDLLPVGFSYASTSPSGDVTDMPDQLHQVSQVDRQRITWKFNPEVPLLSGTSKTLKFSTTASITRGNYWSDLLVDFGGGSFAEDRYTWPTALISVKDVYTVTAIDDEGNNQVIALQVWVGDENGVIDTWTLR
;
A
#
# COMPACT_ATOMS: atom_id res chain seq x y z
N MET A 1 32.06 -70.91 -25.20
CA MET A 1 33.49 -71.06 -24.82
C MET A 1 33.83 -69.83 -23.99
N ARG A 2 34.24 -69.99 -22.72
CA ARG A 2 34.76 -69.00 -21.73
C ARG A 2 34.23 -67.55 -21.82
N GLU A 3 33.45 -67.07 -20.87
CA GLU A 3 33.93 -66.53 -19.57
C GLU A 3 35.11 -65.56 -19.68
N HIS A 4 34.86 -64.28 -19.36
CA HIS A 4 35.65 -63.55 -18.36
C HIS A 4 34.79 -62.45 -17.72
N THR A 5 34.93 -62.30 -16.41
CA THR A 5 34.12 -61.43 -15.54
C THR A 5 34.70 -60.03 -15.39
N ALA A 6 33.82 -59.03 -15.24
CA ALA A 6 34.14 -57.75 -14.60
C ALA A 6 32.88 -57.24 -13.88
N THR A 7 33.03 -56.92 -12.59
CA THR A 7 31.90 -56.78 -11.64
C THR A 7 31.35 -55.35 -11.58
N GLU A 8 30.03 -55.25 -11.47
CA GLU A 8 29.28 -53.99 -11.32
C GLU A 8 29.62 -53.27 -9.99
N TYR A 9 30.23 -52.08 -10.07
CA TYR A 9 30.67 -51.33 -8.90
C TYR A 9 29.56 -50.40 -8.35
N ARG A 10 28.57 -50.99 -7.67
CA ARG A 10 27.64 -50.20 -6.82
C ARG A 10 28.44 -49.47 -5.74
N ARG A 11 28.42 -48.13 -5.74
CA ARG A 11 28.88 -47.34 -4.59
C ARG A 11 27.91 -47.57 -3.42
N PRO A 12 28.37 -48.03 -2.24
CA PRO A 12 27.55 -48.00 -1.04
C PRO A 12 27.29 -46.54 -0.65
N GLY A 13 26.08 -46.25 -0.15
CA GLY A 13 25.77 -44.93 0.38
C GLY A 13 26.72 -44.57 1.53
N ARG A 14 27.18 -43.31 1.59
CA ARG A 14 27.82 -42.78 2.80
C ARG A 14 26.79 -42.79 3.93
N PRO A 15 27.04 -43.46 5.06
CA PRO A 15 26.36 -43.10 6.29
C PRO A 15 26.86 -41.69 6.66
N GLN A 16 25.98 -40.70 6.65
CA GLN A 16 26.25 -39.49 7.41
C GLN A 16 26.21 -39.91 8.88
N HIS A 17 27.37 -40.15 9.49
CA HIS A 17 27.45 -40.29 10.94
C HIS A 17 27.14 -38.93 11.58
N HIS A 18 25.86 -38.70 11.89
CA HIS A 18 25.46 -37.92 13.05
C HIS A 18 26.08 -38.57 14.30
N ARG A 19 27.35 -38.26 14.56
CA ARG A 19 27.95 -38.49 15.87
C ARG A 19 27.49 -37.38 16.79
N GLN A 20 26.21 -37.46 17.20
CA GLN A 20 25.78 -36.86 18.45
C GLN A 20 26.77 -37.35 19.51
N LEU A 21 27.45 -36.42 20.18
CA LEU A 21 28.44 -36.72 21.21
C LEU A 21 27.70 -37.17 22.48
N GLY A 22 27.25 -38.42 22.46
CA GLY A 22 26.60 -39.07 23.59
C GLY A 22 27.55 -39.17 24.80
N PRO A 23 27.00 -39.30 26.01
CA PRO A 23 27.76 -39.26 27.27
C PRO A 23 28.88 -40.32 27.35
N ASP A 24 28.82 -41.40 26.57
CA ASP A 24 29.86 -42.41 26.50
C ASP A 24 31.17 -41.93 25.85
N HIS A 25 31.15 -40.95 24.93
CA HIS A 25 32.41 -40.46 24.34
C HIS A 25 33.21 -39.61 25.33
N LEU A 26 32.54 -38.77 26.12
CA LEU A 26 33.14 -38.08 27.26
C LEU A 26 33.69 -39.05 28.31
N ARG A 27 33.08 -40.24 28.42
CA ARG A 27 33.51 -41.32 29.31
C ARG A 27 34.78 -42.01 28.81
N GLU A 28 34.91 -42.24 27.50
CA GLU A 28 36.15 -42.72 26.88
C GLU A 28 37.29 -41.70 26.98
N GLU A 29 37.03 -40.41 26.69
CA GLU A 29 38.04 -39.36 26.83
C GLU A 29 38.49 -39.19 28.29
N ALA A 30 37.57 -39.25 29.27
CA ALA A 30 37.92 -39.23 30.68
C ALA A 30 38.79 -40.43 31.11
N LEU A 31 38.56 -41.62 30.53
CA LEU A 31 39.39 -42.81 30.76
C LEU A 31 40.78 -42.68 30.11
N LEU A 32 40.87 -42.10 28.91
CA LEU A 32 42.14 -41.77 28.24
C LEU A 32 42.95 -40.74 29.03
N ILE A 33 42.32 -39.65 29.46
CA ILE A 33 42.95 -38.61 30.29
C ILE A 33 43.44 -39.22 31.61
N LYS A 34 42.63 -40.05 32.27
CA LYS A 34 43.03 -40.75 33.51
C LYS A 34 44.23 -41.68 33.28
N SER A 35 44.23 -42.46 32.20
CA SER A 35 45.34 -43.35 31.82
C SER A 35 46.65 -42.57 31.58
N VAL A 36 46.57 -41.42 30.89
CA VAL A 36 47.72 -40.53 30.68
C VAL A 36 48.19 -39.92 31.99
N LEU A 37 47.27 -39.47 32.86
CA LEU A 37 47.60 -38.90 34.17
C LEU A 37 48.26 -39.93 35.09
N ASP A 38 47.75 -41.17 35.14
CA ASP A 38 48.33 -42.28 35.90
C ASP A 38 49.74 -42.66 35.39
N ASN A 39 49.97 -42.60 34.07
CA ASN A 39 51.30 -42.84 33.46
C ASN A 39 52.29 -41.71 33.78
N ILE A 40 51.85 -40.45 33.72
CA ILE A 40 52.66 -39.28 34.12
C ILE A 40 53.00 -39.35 35.61
N LEU A 41 52.01 -39.59 36.48
CA LEU A 41 52.21 -39.77 37.92
C LEU A 41 53.13 -40.96 38.22
N GLY A 42 53.00 -42.07 37.49
CA GLY A 42 53.88 -43.22 37.58
C GLY A 42 55.34 -42.90 37.25
N ARG A 43 55.58 -42.08 36.21
CA ARG A 43 56.92 -41.62 35.79
C ARG A 43 57.53 -40.55 36.70
N LEU A 44 56.72 -39.82 37.47
CA LEU A 44 57.20 -38.81 38.43
C LEU A 44 57.63 -39.41 39.78
N ARG A 45 57.13 -40.60 40.15
CA ARG A 45 57.45 -41.29 41.43
C ARG A 45 58.96 -41.46 41.73
N PRO A 46 59.87 -41.72 40.77
CA PRO A 46 61.30 -41.87 41.06
C PRO A 46 62.02 -40.55 41.36
N VAL A 47 61.48 -39.41 40.88
CA VAL A 47 62.19 -38.11 40.86
C VAL A 47 61.98 -37.32 42.18
N GLY A 48 60.92 -37.60 42.92
CA GLY A 48 60.53 -36.85 44.13
C GLY A 48 61.35 -37.04 45.40
N ARG A 49 62.55 -37.67 45.35
CA ARG A 49 63.38 -37.90 46.55
C ARG A 49 64.35 -36.77 46.92
N ASP A 50 64.58 -35.81 46.03
CA ASP A 50 65.35 -34.59 46.30
C ASP A 50 64.48 -33.34 46.14
N GLN A 51 64.81 -32.26 46.86
CA GLN A 51 64.05 -30.99 46.86
C GLN A 51 63.79 -30.43 45.46
N ARG A 52 64.74 -30.57 44.53
CA ARG A 52 64.59 -30.12 43.13
C ARG A 52 63.52 -30.91 42.37
N GLY A 53 63.37 -32.21 42.66
CA GLY A 53 62.34 -33.06 42.09
C GLY A 53 60.95 -32.78 42.66
N GLY A 54 60.87 -32.48 43.95
CA GLY A 54 59.62 -32.00 44.59
C GLY A 54 59.11 -30.70 43.97
N ILE A 55 60.01 -29.73 43.74
CA ILE A 55 59.68 -28.48 43.04
C ILE A 55 59.23 -28.76 41.60
N ALA A 56 59.93 -29.62 40.85
CA ALA A 56 59.54 -29.96 39.49
C ALA A 56 58.14 -30.59 39.41
N ILE A 57 57.79 -31.49 40.35
CA ILE A 57 56.46 -32.11 40.44
C ILE A 57 55.40 -31.08 40.80
N LEU A 58 55.64 -30.21 41.79
CA LEU A 58 54.70 -29.14 42.15
C LEU A 58 54.51 -28.13 41.02
N THR A 59 55.57 -27.82 40.27
CA THR A 59 55.48 -26.93 39.10
C THR A 59 54.67 -27.58 37.98
N ALA A 60 54.90 -28.87 37.69
CA ALA A 60 54.13 -29.61 36.69
C ALA A 60 52.65 -29.78 37.08
N LEU A 61 52.35 -30.07 38.36
CA LEU A 61 50.98 -30.13 38.87
C LEU A 61 50.30 -28.77 38.85
N GLY A 62 51.01 -27.69 39.20
CA GLY A 62 50.54 -26.32 39.05
C GLY A 62 50.21 -25.98 37.59
N PHE A 63 51.12 -26.27 36.67
CA PHE A 63 50.88 -26.10 35.24
C PHE A 63 49.66 -26.91 34.77
N LEU A 64 49.47 -28.16 35.19
CA LEU A 64 48.29 -28.95 34.85
C LEU A 64 47.00 -28.38 35.45
N LEU A 65 47.03 -27.92 36.70
CA LEU A 65 45.89 -27.30 37.38
C LEU A 65 45.43 -25.99 36.71
N PHE A 66 46.32 -25.22 36.09
CA PHE A 66 45.96 -24.02 35.33
C PHE A 66 45.69 -24.30 33.84
N SER A 67 46.47 -25.18 33.20
CA SER A 67 46.36 -25.43 31.75
C SER A 67 45.14 -26.28 31.39
N VAL A 68 44.77 -27.29 32.18
CA VAL A 68 43.62 -28.14 31.85
C VAL A 68 42.32 -27.34 31.84
N PRO A 69 41.93 -26.57 32.88
CA PRO A 69 40.72 -25.75 32.84
C PRO A 69 40.75 -24.68 31.74
N LEU A 70 41.92 -24.09 31.45
CA LEU A 70 42.07 -23.06 30.42
C LEU A 70 41.92 -23.64 29.01
N ILE A 71 42.50 -24.82 28.74
CA ILE A 71 42.32 -25.56 27.48
C ILE A 71 40.85 -25.99 27.33
N THR A 72 40.26 -26.61 28.35
CA THR A 72 38.84 -27.01 28.33
C THR A 72 37.90 -25.82 28.12
N GLY A 73 38.15 -24.68 28.77
CA GLY A 73 37.40 -23.45 28.57
C GLY A 73 37.54 -22.91 27.13
N SER A 74 38.76 -22.91 26.58
CA SER A 74 39.01 -22.47 25.20
C SER A 74 38.35 -23.39 24.16
N LEU A 75 38.33 -24.71 24.40
CA LEU A 75 37.71 -25.68 23.49
C LEU A 75 36.18 -25.58 23.53
N ASN A 76 35.58 -25.41 24.71
CA ASN A 76 34.15 -25.17 24.88
C ASN A 76 33.74 -23.85 24.19
N LEU A 77 34.51 -22.78 24.37
CA LEU A 77 34.28 -21.51 23.66
C LEU A 77 34.39 -21.66 22.14
N ALA A 78 35.39 -22.40 21.64
CA ALA A 78 35.56 -22.67 20.21
C ALA A 78 34.40 -23.51 19.63
N GLN A 79 33.89 -24.48 20.39
CA GLN A 79 32.71 -25.27 20.00
C GLN A 79 31.45 -24.39 19.96
N ASN A 80 31.19 -23.60 21.00
CA ASN A 80 30.01 -22.73 21.06
C ASN A 80 30.03 -21.65 19.97
N THR A 81 31.18 -21.04 19.71
CA THR A 81 31.34 -20.05 18.62
C THR A 81 31.23 -20.69 17.24
N SER A 82 31.70 -21.93 17.05
CA SER A 82 31.47 -22.69 15.81
C SER A 82 30.00 -23.05 15.59
N ILE A 83 29.26 -23.38 16.66
CA ILE A 83 27.83 -23.65 16.58
C ILE A 83 27.06 -22.36 16.27
N ASP A 84 27.34 -21.28 17.00
CA ASP A 84 26.74 -19.95 16.79
C ASP A 84 26.97 -19.43 15.36
N ALA A 85 28.20 -19.52 14.83
CA ALA A 85 28.51 -19.12 13.46
C ALA A 85 27.74 -19.96 12.42
N ARG A 86 27.61 -21.28 12.63
CA ARG A 86 26.83 -22.16 11.75
C ARG A 86 25.33 -21.83 11.79
N VAL A 87 24.77 -21.63 12.98
CA VAL A 87 23.36 -21.28 13.18
C VAL A 87 23.05 -19.93 12.54
N LYS A 88 23.91 -18.91 12.73
CA LYS A 88 23.77 -17.61 12.08
C LYS A 88 23.82 -17.72 10.55
N THR A 89 24.79 -18.46 10.01
CA THR A 89 24.89 -18.66 8.55
C THR A 89 23.63 -19.31 7.98
N ASP A 90 23.08 -20.32 8.66
CA ASP A 90 21.85 -20.99 8.24
C ASP A 90 20.59 -20.09 8.38
N ILE A 91 20.49 -19.28 9.44
CA ILE A 91 19.43 -18.28 9.57
C ILE A 91 19.51 -17.25 8.43
N THR A 92 20.69 -16.69 8.15
CA THR A 92 20.88 -15.73 7.06
C THR A 92 20.59 -16.35 5.69
N HIS A 93 20.98 -17.61 5.47
CA HIS A 93 20.63 -18.34 4.23
C HIS A 93 19.10 -18.46 4.10
N ARG A 94 18.39 -18.90 5.16
CA ARG A 94 16.92 -19.00 5.16
C ARG A 94 16.24 -17.66 4.89
N GLN A 95 16.68 -16.59 5.55
CA GLN A 95 16.18 -15.23 5.31
C GLN A 95 16.33 -14.80 3.83
N TYR A 96 17.48 -15.10 3.22
CA TYR A 96 17.69 -14.80 1.79
C TYR A 96 16.76 -15.60 0.86
N CYS A 97 16.46 -16.85 1.19
CA CYS A 97 15.46 -17.63 0.45
C CYS A 97 14.05 -17.04 0.62
N GLY A 98 13.70 -16.59 1.83
CA GLY A 98 12.44 -15.91 2.12
C GLY A 98 12.23 -14.67 1.24
N LEU A 99 13.23 -13.78 1.18
CA LEU A 99 13.20 -12.62 0.28
C LEU A 99 13.00 -13.01 -1.19
N GLY A 100 13.60 -14.13 -1.64
CA GLY A 100 13.41 -14.64 -2.99
C GLY A 100 11.99 -15.17 -3.28
N VAL A 101 11.26 -15.59 -2.24
CA VAL A 101 9.83 -15.95 -2.33
C VAL A 101 8.94 -14.70 -2.26
N GLU A 102 9.27 -13.73 -1.41
CA GLU A 102 8.59 -12.42 -1.34
C GLU A 102 8.58 -11.74 -2.72
N GLU A 103 9.74 -11.53 -3.33
CA GLU A 103 9.88 -10.92 -4.66
C GLU A 103 9.17 -11.72 -5.77
N TYR A 104 9.10 -13.05 -5.66
CA TYR A 104 8.36 -13.88 -6.61
C TYR A 104 6.84 -13.72 -6.47
N LEU A 105 6.33 -13.64 -5.23
CA LEU A 105 4.91 -13.40 -4.96
C LEU A 105 4.50 -11.97 -5.36
N ASP A 106 5.31 -10.97 -5.01
CA ASP A 106 5.11 -9.57 -5.41
C ASP A 106 5.11 -9.44 -6.94
N TYR A 107 6.05 -10.11 -7.62
CA TYR A 107 5.99 -10.28 -9.07
C TYR A 107 4.64 -10.88 -9.49
N LEU A 108 4.25 -12.06 -8.98
CA LEU A 108 3.00 -12.70 -9.40
C LEU A 108 1.76 -11.80 -9.24
N VAL A 109 1.56 -11.18 -8.07
CA VAL A 109 0.34 -10.38 -7.77
C VAL A 109 0.30 -9.00 -8.40
N ALA A 110 1.43 -8.46 -8.87
CA ALA A 110 1.47 -7.17 -9.57
C ALA A 110 0.75 -7.17 -10.94
N ASP A 111 0.24 -8.32 -11.42
CA ASP A 111 -0.61 -8.43 -12.61
C ASP A 111 -1.69 -9.49 -12.35
N GLU A 112 -2.95 -9.08 -12.43
CA GLU A 112 -4.12 -9.93 -12.16
C GLU A 112 -4.26 -11.10 -13.16
N THR A 113 -3.88 -10.90 -14.43
CA THR A 113 -3.93 -11.94 -15.47
C THR A 113 -2.85 -12.98 -15.21
N ARG A 114 -1.64 -12.55 -14.84
CA ARG A 114 -0.56 -13.43 -14.39
C ARG A 114 -0.97 -14.23 -13.17
N TRP A 115 -1.53 -13.58 -12.15
CA TRP A 115 -2.02 -14.25 -10.95
C TRP A 115 -3.11 -15.29 -11.24
N ALA A 116 -4.13 -14.93 -12.02
CA ALA A 116 -5.21 -15.85 -12.40
C ALA A 116 -4.70 -17.03 -13.27
N THR A 117 -3.73 -16.78 -14.15
CA THR A 117 -3.06 -17.83 -14.93
C THR A 117 -2.25 -18.75 -14.02
N TRP A 118 -1.57 -18.21 -12.99
CA TRP A 118 -0.82 -19.00 -12.02
C TRP A 118 -1.74 -19.89 -11.17
N LEU A 119 -2.83 -19.35 -10.64
CA LEU A 119 -3.83 -20.12 -9.86
C LEU A 119 -4.40 -21.30 -10.68
N THR A 120 -4.77 -21.04 -11.94
CA THR A 120 -5.37 -22.07 -12.82
C THR A 120 -4.37 -23.11 -13.32
N ALA A 121 -3.08 -22.76 -13.40
CA ALA A 121 -2.01 -23.70 -13.75
C ALA A 121 -1.57 -24.59 -12.57
N ASN A 122 -1.66 -24.08 -11.34
CA ASN A 122 -1.10 -24.69 -10.14
C ASN A 122 -2.15 -25.23 -9.15
N VAL A 123 -3.31 -25.70 -9.63
CA VAL A 123 -4.37 -26.26 -8.76
C VAL A 123 -3.83 -27.39 -7.87
N ASP A 124 -4.06 -27.33 -6.56
CA ASP A 124 -3.62 -28.37 -5.63
C ASP A 124 -4.41 -29.68 -5.85
N PRO A 125 -3.76 -30.78 -6.26
CA PRO A 125 -4.44 -32.05 -6.48
C PRO A 125 -4.98 -32.70 -5.19
N ASN A 126 -4.62 -32.19 -4.01
CA ASN A 126 -5.04 -32.70 -2.71
C ASN A 126 -6.27 -31.96 -2.16
N ASP A 127 -6.67 -30.84 -2.76
CA ASP A 127 -7.86 -30.08 -2.38
C ASP A 127 -9.01 -30.26 -3.38
N PRO A 128 -9.99 -31.12 -3.07
CA PRO A 128 -11.15 -31.35 -3.93
C PRO A 128 -12.13 -30.15 -3.97
N SER A 129 -11.91 -29.08 -3.19
CA SER A 129 -12.68 -27.84 -3.33
C SER A 129 -12.12 -26.89 -4.39
N GLY A 130 -10.87 -27.08 -4.82
CA GLY A 130 -10.18 -26.21 -5.77
C GLY A 130 -9.88 -24.80 -5.24
N ALA A 131 -9.93 -24.61 -3.92
CA ALA A 131 -9.65 -23.34 -3.26
C ALA A 131 -8.14 -23.13 -2.99
N THR A 132 -7.33 -24.19 -3.10
CA THR A 132 -5.87 -24.10 -2.97
C THR A 132 -5.12 -24.33 -4.28
N SER A 133 -3.99 -23.65 -4.40
CA SER A 133 -3.02 -23.77 -5.49
C SER A 133 -1.62 -23.94 -4.88
N THR A 134 -0.77 -24.76 -5.49
CA THR A 134 0.57 -25.03 -4.98
C THR A 134 1.62 -25.18 -6.07
N GLU A 135 2.78 -24.57 -5.85
CA GLU A 135 3.96 -24.65 -6.71
C GLU A 135 5.20 -24.90 -5.84
N THR A 136 6.14 -25.72 -6.30
CA THR A 136 7.46 -25.84 -5.67
C THR A 136 8.50 -25.09 -6.50
N VAL A 137 9.10 -24.07 -5.89
CA VAL A 137 10.15 -23.23 -6.49
C VAL A 137 11.51 -23.54 -5.85
N ASP A 138 12.62 -23.22 -6.54
CA ASP A 138 14.00 -23.35 -6.01
C ASP A 138 14.73 -21.99 -5.94
N PRO A 139 14.26 -21.04 -5.11
CA PRO A 139 15.08 -19.89 -4.74
C PRO A 139 16.27 -20.39 -3.91
N CYS A 140 17.41 -19.71 -3.99
CA CYS A 140 18.60 -19.96 -3.15
C CYS A 140 19.22 -21.38 -3.16
N GLY A 141 18.74 -22.33 -3.97
CA GLY A 141 19.18 -23.74 -3.94
C GLY A 141 18.51 -24.58 -2.85
N ARG A 142 17.29 -24.20 -2.41
CA ARG A 142 16.39 -25.00 -1.57
C ARG A 142 15.03 -25.08 -2.26
N ASN A 143 14.45 -26.27 -2.36
CA ASN A 143 13.05 -26.36 -2.75
C ASN A 143 12.18 -25.74 -1.65
N ILE A 144 11.27 -24.87 -2.06
CA ILE A 144 10.25 -24.25 -1.21
C ILE A 144 8.91 -24.48 -1.89
N THR A 145 8.01 -25.15 -1.18
CA THR A 145 6.63 -25.31 -1.63
C THR A 145 5.83 -24.11 -1.16
N ILE A 146 5.35 -23.35 -2.14
CA ILE A 146 4.37 -22.29 -2.00
C ILE A 146 2.99 -22.97 -2.05
N THR A 147 2.15 -22.72 -1.05
CA THR A 147 0.73 -23.08 -1.07
C THR A 147 -0.09 -21.83 -0.82
N VAL A 148 -0.93 -21.50 -1.79
CA VAL A 148 -1.86 -20.38 -1.79
C VAL A 148 -3.26 -20.93 -1.55
N SER A 149 -3.92 -20.52 -0.48
CA SER A 149 -5.33 -20.80 -0.22
C SER A 149 -6.14 -19.54 -0.49
N GLN A 150 -7.06 -19.60 -1.45
CA GLN A 150 -8.21 -18.70 -1.44
C GLN A 150 -9.00 -18.94 -0.15
N GLN A 151 -9.59 -17.88 0.38
CA GLN A 151 -10.44 -18.00 1.56
C GLN A 151 -11.83 -18.57 1.17
N SER A 152 -12.40 -19.44 2.01
CA SER A 152 -13.80 -19.95 1.89
C SER A 152 -14.86 -18.82 1.98
N VAL A 153 -16.17 -19.09 1.96
CA VAL A 153 -17.24 -18.05 2.09
C VAL A 153 -17.66 -17.76 3.55
N LEU A 154 -17.98 -16.51 3.92
CA LEU A 154 -18.48 -16.13 5.26
C LEU A 154 -20.01 -16.01 5.30
N PRO A 155 -20.65 -16.41 6.42
CA PRO A 155 -22.07 -16.14 6.65
C PRO A 155 -22.32 -14.65 6.92
N PRO A 156 -23.53 -14.13 6.60
CA PRO A 156 -23.90 -12.74 6.87
C PRO A 156 -23.77 -12.36 8.36
N GLY A 157 -23.33 -11.12 8.63
CA GLY A 157 -23.22 -10.57 9.99
C GLY A 157 -22.03 -11.07 10.83
N SER A 158 -20.99 -11.64 10.21
CA SER A 158 -19.76 -12.04 10.92
C SER A 158 -18.89 -10.84 11.31
N ILE A 159 -18.54 -10.73 12.60
CA ILE A 159 -17.78 -9.59 13.19
C ILE A 159 -16.39 -9.98 13.75
N THR A 160 -15.96 -11.24 13.61
CA THR A 160 -14.68 -11.69 14.16
C THR A 160 -13.55 -11.52 13.15
N ASP A 161 -12.62 -10.61 13.45
CA ASP A 161 -11.38 -10.38 12.72
C ASP A 161 -10.28 -11.39 13.14
N PRO A 162 -9.78 -12.25 12.22
CA PRO A 162 -8.67 -13.15 12.48
C PRO A 162 -7.39 -12.64 11.77
N ILE A 163 -6.76 -11.59 12.30
CA ILE A 163 -5.47 -11.13 11.77
C ILE A 163 -4.40 -12.23 11.91
N GLY A 164 -3.84 -12.64 10.78
CA GLY A 164 -2.57 -13.37 10.65
C GLY A 164 -1.73 -12.66 9.58
N ASN A 165 -0.42 -12.53 9.81
CA ASN A 165 0.56 -11.80 8.95
C ASN A 165 1.39 -12.78 8.08
N PRO A 166 2.16 -12.35 7.02
CA PRO A 166 2.15 -11.15 6.09
C PRO A 166 1.51 -11.12 4.64
N LEU A 167 1.33 -9.93 4.03
CA LEU A 167 0.45 -9.60 2.86
C LEU A 167 0.74 -10.24 1.48
N ALA A 168 -0.33 -10.46 0.68
CA ALA A 168 -0.37 -10.12 -0.76
C ALA A 168 -1.77 -9.67 -1.22
N THR A 169 -1.95 -8.38 -1.57
CA THR A 169 -3.18 -7.88 -2.21
C THR A 169 -3.00 -7.76 -3.73
N ILE A 170 -3.90 -8.36 -4.50
CA ILE A 170 -4.00 -8.05 -5.93
C ILE A 170 -4.49 -6.60 -6.10
N PRO A 171 -3.91 -5.79 -7.00
CA PRO A 171 -4.47 -4.50 -7.37
C PRO A 171 -5.91 -4.68 -7.89
N PRO A 172 -6.92 -4.01 -7.29
CA PRO A 172 -8.28 -4.09 -7.79
C PRO A 172 -8.41 -3.39 -9.15
N LEU A 173 -9.17 -4.00 -10.07
CA LEU A 173 -9.56 -3.37 -11.33
C LEU A 173 -10.30 -2.05 -11.08
N SER A 174 -10.08 -1.06 -11.95
CA SER A 174 -10.96 0.11 -12.00
C SER A 174 -12.37 -0.35 -12.42
N ALA A 175 -13.37 -0.18 -11.56
CA ALA A 175 -14.75 -0.56 -11.89
C ALA A 175 -15.48 0.52 -12.74
N TYR A 176 -14.72 1.49 -13.26
CA TYR A 176 -15.22 2.58 -14.08
C TYR A 176 -14.24 2.92 -15.20
N GLY A 177 -14.75 3.39 -16.33
CA GLY A 177 -13.97 3.48 -17.58
C GLY A 177 -14.00 4.79 -18.35
N SER A 178 -14.57 5.87 -17.80
CA SER A 178 -14.75 7.16 -18.50
C SER A 178 -14.66 8.38 -17.55
N ARG A 179 -13.49 8.59 -16.94
CA ARG A 179 -13.18 9.70 -16.01
C ARG A 179 -11.84 10.32 -16.46
N ASP A 180 -11.88 11.46 -17.14
CA ASP A 180 -10.71 12.12 -17.76
C ASP A 180 -9.46 12.16 -16.83
N PHE A 181 -9.44 13.09 -15.87
CA PHE A 181 -8.34 13.23 -14.92
C PHE A 181 -8.84 13.52 -13.51
N GLN A 182 -8.31 12.80 -12.52
CA GLN A 182 -8.38 13.21 -11.12
C GLN A 182 -7.13 14.02 -10.78
N SER A 183 -7.31 15.30 -10.52
CA SER A 183 -6.24 16.22 -10.17
C SER A 183 -6.33 16.67 -8.70
N SER A 184 -5.18 16.80 -8.04
CA SER A 184 -5.05 17.24 -6.64
C SER A 184 -3.81 18.13 -6.47
N LYS A 185 -3.86 19.03 -5.49
CA LYS A 185 -2.81 20.02 -5.22
C LYS A 185 -2.43 19.98 -3.75
N VAL A 186 -1.13 20.05 -3.46
CA VAL A 186 -0.60 20.26 -2.10
C VAL A 186 0.41 21.41 -2.09
N VAL A 187 0.55 22.06 -0.94
CA VAL A 187 1.59 23.06 -0.68
C VAL A 187 2.58 22.50 0.33
N SER A 188 3.87 22.75 0.14
CA SER A 188 4.93 22.27 1.03
C SER A 188 4.92 22.91 2.43
N ASN A 189 4.34 24.09 2.55
CA ASN A 189 4.09 24.78 3.82
C ASN A 189 2.76 25.54 3.76
N SER A 190 1.76 25.11 4.53
CA SER A 190 0.46 25.78 4.65
C SER A 190 0.47 26.94 5.65
N ASN A 191 1.55 27.15 6.42
CA ASN A 191 1.74 28.27 7.33
C ASN A 191 3.08 29.01 7.10
N PRO A 192 3.29 29.60 5.91
CA PRO A 192 4.48 30.40 5.59
C PRO A 192 4.42 31.80 6.19
N ASN A 193 5.57 32.49 6.20
CA ASN A 193 5.61 33.92 6.46
C ASN A 193 5.16 34.69 5.21
N ALA A 194 4.87 35.98 5.42
CA ALA A 194 4.54 36.93 4.38
C ALA A 194 5.72 37.15 3.42
N GLY A 195 5.55 36.82 2.14
CA GLY A 195 6.59 36.94 1.11
C GLY A 195 7.61 35.79 1.05
N ASP A 196 7.36 34.66 1.73
CA ASP A 196 8.14 33.44 1.56
C ASP A 196 7.86 32.78 0.20
N SER A 197 8.85 32.11 -0.39
CA SER A 197 8.64 31.22 -1.54
C SER A 197 8.13 29.85 -1.07
N VAL A 198 7.00 29.39 -1.60
CA VAL A 198 6.40 28.08 -1.30
C VAL A 198 6.27 27.20 -2.55
N PRO A 199 6.93 26.03 -2.57
CA PRO A 199 6.64 25.00 -3.56
C PRO A 199 5.23 24.43 -3.41
N TYR A 200 4.56 24.27 -4.55
CA TYR A 200 3.34 23.50 -4.73
C TYR A 200 3.62 22.22 -5.51
N THR A 201 2.75 21.23 -5.40
CA THR A 201 2.79 19.99 -6.17
C THR A 201 1.39 19.63 -6.65
N PHE A 202 1.25 19.53 -7.97
CA PHE A 202 0.09 18.94 -8.63
C PHE A 202 0.31 17.44 -8.80
N THR A 203 -0.75 16.66 -8.63
CA THR A 203 -0.82 15.24 -8.96
C THR A 203 -2.06 15.00 -9.79
N ILE A 204 -1.90 14.47 -11.00
CA ILE A 204 -2.94 14.31 -12.02
C ILE A 204 -2.95 12.85 -12.44
N VAL A 205 -3.98 12.11 -12.03
CA VAL A 205 -4.14 10.67 -12.27
C VAL A 205 -5.12 10.46 -13.41
N ASN A 206 -4.75 9.70 -14.44
CA ASN A 206 -5.72 9.23 -15.42
C ASN A 206 -6.64 8.19 -14.77
N ARG A 207 -7.96 8.44 -14.79
CA ARG A 207 -8.97 7.55 -14.21
C ARG A 207 -9.87 6.89 -15.26
N ASP A 208 -9.54 7.04 -16.55
CA ASP A 208 -10.13 6.29 -17.66
C ASP A 208 -9.67 4.84 -17.69
N SER A 209 -10.43 4.01 -18.42
CA SER A 209 -10.03 2.64 -18.76
C SER A 209 -9.00 2.57 -19.90
N THR A 210 -8.69 3.71 -20.53
CA THR A 210 -7.81 3.84 -21.70
C THR A 210 -6.77 4.94 -21.48
N PRO A 211 -5.66 4.95 -22.24
CA PRO A 211 -4.73 6.08 -22.21
C PRO A 211 -5.38 7.38 -22.67
N THR A 212 -5.25 8.43 -21.87
CA THR A 212 -5.87 9.74 -22.10
C THR A 212 -4.78 10.79 -22.31
N THR A 213 -4.97 11.68 -23.29
CA THR A 213 -3.97 12.72 -23.60
C THR A 213 -4.09 13.83 -22.56
N LEU A 214 -2.97 14.37 -22.05
CA LEU A 214 -2.93 15.59 -21.24
C LEU A 214 -2.35 16.71 -22.12
N THR A 215 -3.06 17.82 -22.30
CA THR A 215 -2.64 18.92 -23.20
C THR A 215 -2.04 20.11 -22.47
N GLN A 216 -2.63 20.54 -21.36
CA GLN A 216 -2.17 21.69 -20.59
C GLN A 216 -2.52 21.54 -19.11
N ILE A 217 -1.81 22.31 -18.28
CA ILE A 217 -2.13 22.54 -16.86
C ILE A 217 -2.24 24.06 -16.68
N GLU A 218 -3.33 24.55 -16.10
CA GLU A 218 -3.57 25.97 -15.81
C GLU A 218 -3.75 26.19 -14.30
N GLU A 219 -3.07 27.17 -13.73
CA GLU A 219 -3.13 27.52 -12.30
C GLU A 219 -3.49 29.00 -12.12
N THR A 220 -4.51 29.32 -11.32
CA THR A 220 -4.82 30.72 -10.97
C THR A 220 -4.35 31.02 -9.55
N LEU A 221 -3.22 31.72 -9.39
CA LEU A 221 -2.71 32.18 -8.11
C LEU A 221 -3.70 33.11 -7.37
N PRO A 222 -3.81 33.00 -6.03
CA PRO A 222 -4.75 33.83 -5.29
C PRO A 222 -4.22 35.28 -5.18
N PRO A 223 -5.10 36.29 -5.01
CA PRO A 223 -4.68 37.69 -5.01
C PRO A 223 -3.54 38.01 -4.04
N GLY A 224 -2.46 38.58 -4.56
CA GLY A 224 -1.26 38.94 -3.81
C GLY A 224 -0.15 37.88 -3.82
N PHE A 225 -0.38 36.68 -4.37
CA PHE A 225 0.69 35.74 -4.72
C PHE A 225 1.25 36.08 -6.11
N SER A 226 2.44 35.56 -6.41
CA SER A 226 3.10 35.68 -7.73
C SER A 226 4.01 34.48 -7.99
N TYR A 227 4.34 34.21 -9.26
CA TYR A 227 5.31 33.15 -9.61
C TYR A 227 6.72 33.49 -9.13
N ASP A 228 7.46 32.54 -8.55
CA ASP A 228 8.84 32.76 -8.10
C ASP A 228 9.87 32.52 -9.21
N CYS A 229 10.17 33.57 -9.98
CA CYS A 229 11.19 33.52 -11.03
C CYS A 229 12.64 33.26 -10.54
N ASN A 230 12.89 33.26 -9.23
CA ASN A 230 14.20 32.92 -8.64
C ASN A 230 14.17 31.56 -7.91
N GLY A 231 13.03 30.87 -7.95
CA GLY A 231 12.84 29.57 -7.34
C GLY A 231 13.55 28.43 -8.11
N PRO A 232 13.40 27.19 -7.63
CA PRO A 232 13.71 26.00 -8.42
C PRO A 232 12.93 26.00 -9.74
N ALA A 233 13.51 25.45 -10.80
CA ALA A 233 12.81 25.24 -12.07
C ALA A 233 11.61 24.31 -11.90
N ASP A 234 10.55 24.54 -12.67
CA ASP A 234 9.35 23.70 -12.62
C ASP A 234 9.65 22.30 -13.14
N MET A 235 9.24 21.27 -12.39
CA MET A 235 9.56 19.88 -12.67
C MET A 235 8.30 19.08 -13.00
N LEU A 236 8.21 18.62 -14.25
CA LEU A 236 7.21 17.68 -14.72
C LEU A 236 7.75 16.25 -14.62
N THR A 237 6.97 15.31 -14.09
CA THR A 237 7.28 13.88 -14.14
C THR A 237 6.14 13.14 -14.83
N LEU A 238 6.44 12.51 -15.98
CA LEU A 238 5.51 11.67 -16.73
C LEU A 238 5.69 10.18 -16.35
N PRO A 239 4.67 9.32 -16.54
CA PRO A 239 4.74 7.90 -16.21
C PRO A 239 5.96 7.20 -16.82
N GLY A 240 6.72 6.46 -16.00
CA GLY A 240 7.92 5.73 -16.43
C GLY A 240 9.11 6.59 -16.87
N THR A 241 9.07 7.92 -16.67
CA THR A 241 10.15 8.84 -17.06
C THR A 241 10.88 9.44 -15.85
N ALA A 242 12.08 9.95 -16.06
CA ALA A 242 12.76 10.79 -15.08
C ALA A 242 12.14 12.21 -15.09
N PRO A 243 12.14 12.94 -13.94
CA PRO A 243 11.67 14.32 -13.90
C PRO A 243 12.40 15.21 -14.90
N GLN A 244 11.64 16.02 -15.64
CA GLN A 244 12.11 16.95 -16.67
C GLN A 244 11.69 18.38 -16.33
N VAL A 245 12.51 19.36 -16.74
CA VAL A 245 12.15 20.77 -16.60
C VAL A 245 11.07 21.11 -17.60
N ILE A 246 10.01 21.79 -17.14
CA ILE A 246 9.00 22.45 -17.97
C ILE A 246 9.04 23.96 -17.69
N VAL A 247 8.40 24.76 -18.54
CA VAL A 247 8.39 26.21 -18.50
C VAL A 247 6.96 26.68 -18.79
N PRO A 248 6.43 27.72 -18.12
CA PRO A 248 5.14 28.32 -18.50
C PRO A 248 5.14 28.83 -19.96
N ASP A 249 3.97 28.91 -20.60
CA ASP A 249 3.84 29.33 -22.02
C ASP A 249 4.31 30.79 -22.24
N ASP A 250 3.90 31.71 -21.37
CA ASP A 250 4.38 33.10 -21.35
C ASP A 250 5.88 33.25 -20.97
N GLY A 251 6.54 32.14 -20.65
CA GLY A 251 7.99 32.02 -20.53
C GLY A 251 8.47 31.69 -19.12
N PRO A 252 9.81 31.68 -18.90
CA PRO A 252 10.43 31.21 -17.65
C PRO A 252 10.28 32.17 -16.46
N CYS A 253 9.56 33.27 -16.64
CA CYS A 253 9.21 34.24 -15.60
C CYS A 253 8.00 35.05 -16.11
N PRO A 254 6.77 34.57 -15.86
CA PRO A 254 5.54 35.33 -16.07
C PRO A 254 5.59 36.67 -15.32
N ASP A 255 4.77 37.65 -15.72
CA ASP A 255 4.78 38.96 -15.04
C ASP A 255 4.31 38.78 -13.57
N PRO A 256 4.92 39.44 -12.56
CA PRO A 256 4.46 39.30 -11.17
C PRO A 256 3.01 39.76 -10.89
N SER A 257 2.36 40.42 -11.84
CA SER A 257 0.92 40.74 -11.82
C SER A 257 0.03 39.71 -12.55
N GLU A 258 0.65 38.78 -13.26
CA GLU A 258 0.02 37.61 -13.88
C GLU A 258 -0.22 36.55 -12.80
N VAL A 259 -1.49 36.15 -12.68
CA VAL A 259 -1.92 35.13 -11.71
C VAL A 259 -2.26 33.82 -12.38
N ASP A 260 -2.59 33.83 -13.68
CA ASP A 260 -2.88 32.63 -14.45
C ASP A 260 -1.56 32.11 -15.06
N ILE A 261 -1.15 30.91 -14.66
CA ILE A 261 0.09 30.26 -15.11
C ILE A 261 -0.28 29.00 -15.90
N GLU A 262 0.05 28.96 -17.19
CA GLU A 262 -0.24 27.83 -18.07
C GLU A 262 1.05 27.08 -18.46
N TRP A 263 1.04 25.76 -18.37
CA TRP A 263 2.10 24.88 -18.85
C TRP A 263 1.57 23.97 -19.95
N ASP A 264 2.10 24.17 -21.16
CA ASP A 264 1.80 23.37 -22.35
C ASP A 264 2.50 22.00 -22.26
N MET A 265 1.75 20.90 -22.33
CA MET A 265 2.33 19.55 -22.22
C MET A 265 3.11 19.17 -23.49
N PRO A 266 4.20 18.38 -23.37
CA PRO A 266 4.91 17.88 -24.54
C PRO A 266 3.97 17.18 -25.54
N GLN A 267 4.12 17.47 -26.83
CA GLN A 267 3.20 16.96 -27.86
C GLN A 267 3.09 15.43 -27.83
N GLY A 268 1.85 14.93 -27.71
CA GLY A 268 1.56 13.50 -27.62
C GLY A 268 1.69 12.91 -26.22
N THR A 269 1.73 13.73 -25.16
CA THR A 269 1.66 13.28 -23.76
C THR A 269 0.37 12.49 -23.52
N SER A 270 0.46 11.16 -23.56
CA SER A 270 -0.63 10.23 -23.27
C SER A 270 -0.33 9.48 -21.99
N ILE A 271 -1.23 9.60 -21.02
CA ILE A 271 -1.11 9.02 -19.68
C ILE A 271 -1.87 7.69 -19.69
N PRO A 272 -1.21 6.54 -19.43
CA PRO A 272 -1.92 5.25 -19.36
C PRO A 272 -3.00 5.23 -18.28
N ALA A 273 -3.94 4.29 -18.38
CA ALA A 273 -5.01 4.11 -17.40
C ALA A 273 -4.44 3.85 -15.99
N GLY A 274 -4.84 4.65 -15.00
CA GLY A 274 -4.36 4.54 -13.61
C GLY A 274 -3.00 5.18 -13.32
N ASP A 275 -2.24 5.55 -14.35
CA ASP A 275 -0.95 6.25 -14.20
C ASP A 275 -1.16 7.73 -13.84
N MET A 276 -0.09 8.37 -13.35
CA MET A 276 -0.11 9.76 -12.89
C MET A 276 1.03 10.63 -13.41
N VAL A 277 0.70 11.91 -13.59
CA VAL A 277 1.63 13.01 -13.83
C VAL A 277 1.79 13.81 -12.54
N THR A 278 3.00 14.31 -12.29
CA THR A 278 3.22 15.34 -11.27
C THR A 278 3.89 16.56 -11.87
N LEU A 279 3.50 17.74 -11.39
CA LEU A 279 4.16 19.01 -11.70
C LEU A 279 4.42 19.75 -10.39
N THR A 280 5.66 20.21 -10.18
CA THR A 280 5.99 21.11 -9.07
C THR A 280 6.40 22.48 -9.58
N PHE A 281 5.85 23.53 -9.00
CA PHE A 281 6.22 24.92 -9.27
C PHE A 281 6.32 25.71 -7.95
N THR A 282 6.91 26.91 -7.98
CA THR A 282 7.10 27.75 -6.79
C THR A 282 6.41 29.11 -6.93
N ALA A 283 5.69 29.53 -5.89
CA ALA A 283 5.08 30.87 -5.82
C ALA A 283 5.56 31.63 -4.59
N VAL A 284 5.68 32.95 -4.72
CA VAL A 284 5.90 33.87 -3.60
C VAL A 284 4.55 34.20 -2.95
N THR A 285 4.47 34.08 -1.62
CA THR A 285 3.23 34.31 -0.88
C THR A 285 2.89 35.80 -0.71
N SER A 286 1.60 36.08 -0.49
CA SER A 286 1.12 37.43 -0.18
C SER A 286 1.83 38.04 1.04
N VAL A 287 2.13 39.34 0.95
CA VAL A 287 2.63 40.12 2.09
C VAL A 287 1.53 40.53 3.08
N THR A 288 0.26 40.26 2.75
CA THR A 288 -0.91 40.59 3.59
C THR A 288 -1.33 39.36 4.41
N PRO A 289 -1.57 39.49 5.72
CA PRO A 289 -2.11 38.39 6.52
C PRO A 289 -3.52 37.98 6.06
N GLY A 290 -3.78 36.68 6.01
CA GLY A 290 -5.05 36.11 5.55
C GLY A 290 -4.94 34.64 5.18
N THR A 291 -6.07 34.03 4.83
CA THR A 291 -6.14 32.68 4.29
C THR A 291 -6.37 32.75 2.79
N TYR A 292 -5.55 32.01 2.04
CA TYR A 292 -5.50 32.02 0.59
C TYR A 292 -5.74 30.62 0.06
N PHE A 293 -6.60 30.52 -0.96
CA PHE A 293 -7.02 29.27 -1.56
C PHE A 293 -7.08 29.47 -3.06
N ASN A 294 -6.70 28.43 -3.81
CA ASN A 294 -6.83 28.41 -5.25
C ASN A 294 -6.89 26.98 -5.80
N GLU A 295 -7.43 26.90 -7.01
CA GLU A 295 -7.64 25.67 -7.77
C GLU A 295 -6.86 25.74 -9.08
N PHE A 296 -6.47 24.58 -9.60
CA PHE A 296 -5.89 24.45 -10.93
C PHE A 296 -6.85 23.67 -11.85
N GLN A 297 -6.52 23.59 -13.12
CA GLN A 297 -7.31 22.95 -14.17
C GLN A 297 -6.37 22.16 -15.10
N VAL A 298 -6.93 21.18 -15.82
CA VAL A 298 -6.19 20.37 -16.80
C VAL A 298 -7.00 20.11 -18.07
N GLY A 299 -6.32 20.08 -19.22
CA GLY A 299 -6.90 19.77 -20.54
C GLY A 299 -6.44 18.41 -21.10
N PRO A 300 -7.17 17.80 -22.05
CA PRO A 300 -8.39 18.28 -22.67
C PRO A 300 -9.61 18.04 -21.76
N GLY A 301 -10.68 18.78 -22.04
CA GLY A 301 -11.91 18.76 -21.23
C GLY A 301 -12.74 20.03 -21.39
N GLY A 302 -12.17 21.12 -21.93
CA GLY A 302 -12.84 22.42 -22.01
C GLY A 302 -13.00 23.08 -20.64
N ASN A 303 -13.61 24.28 -20.60
CA ASN A 303 -13.72 25.15 -19.42
C ASN A 303 -13.85 24.42 -18.07
N LYS A 304 -12.78 24.39 -17.27
CA LYS A 304 -12.81 24.16 -15.81
C LYS A 304 -13.13 22.73 -15.36
N THR A 305 -12.13 21.84 -15.46
CA THR A 305 -11.98 20.69 -14.55
C THR A 305 -11.47 21.17 -13.18
N ARG A 306 -12.28 21.96 -12.47
CA ARG A 306 -11.90 22.58 -11.19
C ARG A 306 -11.65 21.54 -10.09
N THR A 307 -10.52 21.70 -9.41
CA THR A 307 -10.02 20.73 -8.44
C THR A 307 -10.33 21.17 -7.00
N GLY A 308 -11.46 20.72 -6.46
CA GLY A 308 -11.86 20.90 -5.05
C GLY A 308 -10.90 20.42 -3.94
N ASN A 309 -9.66 20.00 -4.23
CA ASN A 309 -8.55 20.23 -3.30
C ASN A 309 -7.86 21.54 -3.67
N THR A 310 -8.24 22.58 -2.95
CA THR A 310 -7.46 23.80 -2.84
C THR A 310 -6.31 23.56 -1.85
N ALA A 311 -5.10 24.00 -2.17
CA ALA A 311 -3.99 23.95 -1.23
C ALA A 311 -3.97 25.22 -0.38
N ALA A 312 -4.69 25.19 0.75
CA ALA A 312 -4.85 26.32 1.65
C ALA A 312 -3.50 26.83 2.20
N VAL A 313 -3.28 28.15 2.09
CA VAL A 313 -2.12 28.84 2.66
C VAL A 313 -2.59 29.92 3.61
N GLN A 314 -2.16 29.83 4.87
CA GLN A 314 -2.53 30.71 5.96
C GLN A 314 -1.34 31.56 6.40
N ILE A 315 -1.44 32.87 6.21
CA ILE A 315 -0.40 33.85 6.53
C ILE A 315 -0.80 34.60 7.80
N GLY A 316 -0.12 34.31 8.91
CA GLY A 316 -0.39 34.89 10.23
C GLY A 316 -1.22 34.00 11.16
N LEU A 317 -1.51 34.51 12.36
CA LEU A 317 -1.92 33.69 13.52
C LEU A 317 -3.44 33.45 13.68
N ILE A 318 -4.29 34.04 12.84
CA ILE A 318 -5.75 33.91 12.93
C ILE A 318 -6.24 33.27 11.63
N PRO A 319 -6.67 31.99 11.63
CA PRO A 319 -7.33 31.38 10.49
C PRO A 319 -8.59 32.18 10.10
N GLY A 320 -8.68 32.55 8.84
CA GLY A 320 -9.85 33.20 8.25
C GLY A 320 -10.52 32.32 7.18
N LEU A 321 -11.58 32.87 6.59
CA LEU A 321 -12.28 32.30 5.44
C LEU A 321 -11.65 32.81 4.13
N CYS A 322 -11.84 32.09 3.03
CA CYS A 322 -11.43 32.52 1.70
C CYS A 322 -12.13 33.85 1.35
N PRO A 323 -11.44 34.84 0.78
CA PRO A 323 -12.12 35.99 0.19
C PRO A 323 -13.08 35.56 -0.92
N GLY A 324 -14.36 35.97 -0.83
CA GLY A 324 -15.40 35.67 -1.80
C GLY A 324 -16.16 34.36 -1.53
N GLU A 325 -16.78 33.82 -2.58
CA GLU A 325 -17.45 32.51 -2.57
C GLU A 325 -16.42 31.38 -2.61
N ALA A 326 -16.44 30.47 -1.63
CA ALA A 326 -15.60 29.27 -1.65
C ALA A 326 -16.23 28.13 -0.83
N VAL A 327 -16.19 26.93 -1.38
CA VAL A 327 -16.88 25.76 -0.82
C VAL A 327 -16.00 24.52 -0.88
N VAL A 328 -16.04 23.72 0.19
CA VAL A 328 -15.48 22.37 0.20
C VAL A 328 -16.63 21.39 0.16
N VAL A 329 -16.58 20.46 -0.79
CA VAL A 329 -17.52 19.35 -0.90
C VAL A 329 -16.74 18.08 -0.58
N SER A 330 -17.22 17.34 0.41
CA SER A 330 -16.69 16.04 0.79
C SER A 330 -17.81 15.02 0.80
N LYS A 331 -17.48 13.77 0.51
CA LYS A 331 -18.34 12.62 0.81
C LYS A 331 -17.51 11.65 1.64
N THR A 332 -18.19 10.81 2.40
CA THR A 332 -17.57 9.75 3.20
C THR A 332 -18.47 8.53 3.15
N VAL A 333 -17.89 7.34 3.27
CA VAL A 333 -18.66 6.13 3.59
C VAL A 333 -18.85 6.11 5.11
N ASP A 334 -20.09 6.15 5.57
CA ASP A 334 -20.41 6.15 7.00
C ASP A 334 -20.40 4.73 7.58
N SER A 335 -20.92 3.78 6.81
CA SER A 335 -21.04 2.37 7.19
C SER A 335 -21.14 1.50 5.93
N VAL A 336 -20.74 0.24 6.05
CA VAL A 336 -21.09 -0.81 5.08
C VAL A 336 -21.53 -2.05 5.84
N ASN A 337 -22.58 -2.70 5.37
CA ASN A 337 -23.09 -3.95 5.92
C ASN A 337 -23.03 -5.01 4.82
N TYR A 338 -22.24 -6.07 5.02
CA TYR A 338 -22.19 -7.21 4.11
C TYR A 338 -23.48 -8.04 4.19
N VAL A 339 -24.14 -8.21 3.03
CA VAL A 339 -25.43 -8.89 2.90
C VAL A 339 -25.26 -10.33 2.45
N SER A 340 -24.55 -10.57 1.34
CA SER A 340 -24.37 -11.92 0.75
C SER A 340 -23.33 -11.98 -0.36
N THR A 341 -22.76 -13.17 -0.61
CA THR A 341 -21.95 -13.47 -1.80
C THR A 341 -22.69 -14.42 -2.74
N ASN A 342 -22.69 -14.12 -4.05
CA ASN A 342 -23.09 -15.03 -5.12
C ASN A 342 -21.84 -15.67 -5.74
N THR A 343 -21.66 -16.97 -5.52
CA THR A 343 -20.53 -17.76 -6.03
C THR A 343 -20.77 -18.40 -7.40
N ASN A 344 -21.93 -18.16 -8.03
CA ASN A 344 -22.24 -18.67 -9.37
C ASN A 344 -21.70 -17.76 -10.50
N THR A 345 -21.14 -16.61 -10.15
CA THR A 345 -20.49 -15.66 -11.06
C THR A 345 -18.97 -15.82 -11.00
N SER A 346 -18.27 -15.43 -12.09
CA SER A 346 -16.81 -15.39 -12.13
C SER A 346 -16.40 -14.04 -12.71
N TYR A 347 -15.90 -13.09 -11.93
CA TYR A 347 -15.65 -13.15 -10.47
C TYR A 347 -16.93 -13.18 -9.61
N TYR A 348 -16.80 -13.59 -8.35
CA TYR A 348 -17.90 -13.59 -7.39
C TYR A 348 -18.51 -12.20 -7.23
N THR A 349 -19.81 -12.16 -6.97
CA THR A 349 -20.55 -10.91 -6.76
C THR A 349 -20.94 -10.78 -5.30
N TYR A 350 -20.52 -9.70 -4.66
CA TYR A 350 -20.74 -9.36 -3.27
C TYR A 350 -21.85 -8.31 -3.16
N SER A 351 -22.79 -8.50 -2.25
CA SER A 351 -23.90 -7.57 -1.98
C SER A 351 -23.70 -6.87 -0.65
N PHE A 352 -23.96 -5.56 -0.63
CA PHE A 352 -23.76 -4.69 0.52
C PHE A 352 -24.90 -3.67 0.68
N ASP A 353 -25.18 -3.25 1.91
CA ASP A 353 -25.91 -2.01 2.20
C ASP A 353 -24.88 -0.96 2.67
N ILE A 354 -24.80 0.19 2.00
CA ILE A 354 -23.74 1.20 2.19
C ILE A 354 -24.35 2.56 2.48
N ASP A 355 -23.97 3.16 3.61
CA ASP A 355 -24.35 4.53 3.98
C ASP A 355 -23.27 5.54 3.58
N PHE A 356 -23.69 6.71 3.11
CA PHE A 356 -22.83 7.83 2.78
C PHE A 356 -23.27 9.12 3.48
N THR A 357 -22.31 9.93 3.92
CA THR A 357 -22.52 11.37 4.19
C THR A 357 -21.90 12.19 3.08
N ILE A 358 -22.65 13.15 2.53
CA ILE A 358 -22.10 14.31 1.84
C ILE A 358 -22.06 15.46 2.85
N LYS A 359 -20.91 16.14 3.01
CA LYS A 359 -20.76 17.39 3.77
C LYS A 359 -20.29 18.49 2.83
N ILE A 360 -20.99 19.62 2.88
CA ILE A 360 -20.72 20.84 2.11
C ILE A 360 -20.43 21.94 3.11
N GLU A 361 -19.29 22.59 2.98
CA GLU A 361 -18.79 23.59 3.93
C GLU A 361 -18.46 24.87 3.17
N ASN A 362 -19.13 25.97 3.53
CA ASN A 362 -18.78 27.29 2.98
C ASN A 362 -17.57 27.82 3.75
N ILE A 363 -16.41 27.70 3.13
CA ILE A 363 -15.14 28.20 3.64
C ILE A 363 -14.85 29.63 3.18
N GLY A 364 -15.75 30.27 2.42
CA GLY A 364 -15.64 31.64 1.92
C GLY A 364 -16.27 32.70 2.84
N THR A 365 -15.95 33.97 2.59
CA THR A 365 -16.54 35.14 3.30
C THR A 365 -17.98 35.43 2.89
N ASP A 366 -18.39 34.94 1.72
CA ASP A 366 -19.66 35.29 1.11
C ASP A 366 -20.68 34.15 1.33
N ASP A 367 -21.93 34.50 1.61
CA ASP A 367 -23.01 33.53 1.76
C ASP A 367 -23.34 32.91 0.38
N VAL A 368 -23.36 31.58 0.28
CA VAL A 368 -23.74 30.87 -0.95
C VAL A 368 -25.11 30.21 -0.80
N THR A 369 -25.79 29.99 -1.93
CA THR A 369 -27.09 29.30 -1.95
C THR A 369 -26.96 28.01 -2.74
N LEU A 370 -27.39 26.90 -2.13
CA LEU A 370 -27.31 25.56 -2.68
C LEU A 370 -28.63 25.20 -3.41
N LYS A 371 -28.52 24.83 -4.68
CA LYS A 371 -29.65 24.64 -5.60
C LYS A 371 -29.87 23.18 -5.98
N GLU A 372 -28.80 22.42 -6.25
CA GLU A 372 -28.92 21.02 -6.67
C GLU A 372 -27.68 20.20 -6.25
N PHE A 373 -27.89 18.91 -5.98
CA PHE A 373 -26.84 17.89 -5.96
C PHE A 373 -27.15 16.80 -6.96
N ILE A 374 -26.12 16.33 -7.67
CA ILE A 374 -26.17 15.18 -8.55
C ILE A 374 -25.11 14.19 -8.07
N ASP A 375 -25.52 13.04 -7.56
CA ASP A 375 -24.60 11.94 -7.24
C ASP A 375 -24.80 10.82 -8.26
N LEU A 376 -23.73 10.50 -8.99
CA LEU A 376 -23.69 9.34 -9.87
C LEU A 376 -23.06 8.19 -9.07
N LEU A 377 -23.88 7.22 -8.68
CA LEU A 377 -23.42 6.05 -7.93
C LEU A 377 -22.49 5.18 -8.77
N PRO A 378 -21.52 4.45 -8.18
CA PRO A 378 -20.68 3.51 -8.93
C PRO A 378 -21.50 2.42 -9.65
N VAL A 379 -20.90 1.78 -10.66
CA VAL A 379 -21.54 0.65 -11.36
C VAL A 379 -21.89 -0.45 -10.36
N GLY A 380 -23.10 -0.99 -10.44
CA GLY A 380 -23.61 -2.01 -9.51
C GLY A 380 -24.16 -1.48 -8.17
N PHE A 381 -24.15 -0.16 -7.94
CA PHE A 381 -24.82 0.47 -6.80
C PHE A 381 -26.23 0.95 -7.16
N SER A 382 -27.10 1.12 -6.17
CA SER A 382 -28.45 1.68 -6.30
C SER A 382 -28.88 2.39 -5.02
N TYR A 383 -29.49 3.55 -5.16
CA TYR A 383 -30.07 4.34 -4.08
C TYR A 383 -31.20 3.55 -3.37
N ALA A 384 -31.14 3.53 -2.04
CA ALA A 384 -32.17 2.94 -1.19
C ALA A 384 -33.04 4.02 -0.52
N SER A 385 -32.42 4.98 0.16
CA SER A 385 -33.13 5.99 0.96
C SER A 385 -32.25 7.19 1.32
N THR A 386 -32.87 8.34 1.59
CA THR A 386 -32.22 9.49 2.24
C THR A 386 -32.52 9.41 3.73
N SER A 387 -31.49 9.59 4.56
CA SER A 387 -31.57 9.47 6.02
C SER A 387 -32.01 10.81 6.63
N PRO A 388 -33.01 10.81 7.55
CA PRO A 388 -33.52 12.03 8.18
C PRO A 388 -32.56 12.62 9.25
N SER A 389 -31.31 12.15 9.30
CA SER A 389 -30.30 12.55 10.29
C SER A 389 -29.28 13.56 9.77
N GLY A 390 -29.29 13.89 8.47
CA GLY A 390 -28.55 15.02 7.90
C GLY A 390 -29.31 16.35 8.05
N ASP A 391 -28.64 17.47 7.79
CA ASP A 391 -29.26 18.80 7.73
C ASP A 391 -30.24 18.95 6.54
N VAL A 392 -29.95 18.24 5.45
CA VAL A 392 -30.75 18.19 4.23
C VAL A 392 -31.45 16.84 4.20
N THR A 393 -32.77 16.85 4.28
CA THR A 393 -33.61 15.64 4.39
C THR A 393 -34.55 15.45 3.20
N ASP A 394 -34.44 16.30 2.18
CA ASP A 394 -35.21 16.23 0.94
C ASP A 394 -34.97 14.90 0.22
N MET A 395 -36.03 14.36 -0.39
CA MET A 395 -35.91 13.18 -1.24
C MET A 395 -35.38 13.59 -2.63
N PRO A 396 -34.74 12.69 -3.39
CA PRO A 396 -34.35 12.97 -4.77
C PRO A 396 -35.55 13.41 -5.63
N ASP A 397 -35.37 14.49 -6.40
CA ASP A 397 -36.29 14.94 -7.46
C ASP A 397 -36.26 13.98 -8.65
N GLN A 398 -35.07 13.43 -8.96
CA GLN A 398 -34.89 12.46 -10.05
C GLN A 398 -33.99 11.30 -9.63
N LEU A 399 -34.32 10.12 -10.16
CA LEU A 399 -33.54 8.90 -10.02
C LEU A 399 -33.64 8.10 -11.33
N HIS A 400 -32.53 7.92 -12.04
CA HIS A 400 -32.51 7.17 -13.30
C HIS A 400 -31.14 6.52 -13.58
N GLN A 401 -31.11 5.55 -14.48
CA GLN A 401 -29.87 4.93 -14.97
C GLN A 401 -29.34 5.69 -16.20
N VAL A 402 -28.05 5.99 -16.22
CA VAL A 402 -27.38 6.69 -17.32
C VAL A 402 -26.66 5.66 -18.20
N SER A 403 -27.30 5.26 -19.30
CA SER A 403 -26.85 4.13 -20.14
C SER A 403 -25.47 4.28 -20.79
N GLN A 404 -24.92 5.49 -20.89
CA GLN A 404 -23.56 5.71 -21.41
C GLN A 404 -22.47 5.21 -20.45
N VAL A 405 -22.78 5.14 -19.15
CA VAL A 405 -21.83 4.87 -18.05
C VAL A 405 -22.30 3.72 -17.14
N ASP A 406 -23.49 3.18 -17.38
CA ASP A 406 -24.19 2.15 -16.59
C ASP A 406 -24.24 2.42 -15.08
N ARG A 407 -24.54 3.67 -14.74
CA ARG A 407 -24.56 4.19 -13.36
C ARG A 407 -25.86 4.90 -13.05
N GLN A 408 -26.30 4.80 -11.79
CA GLN A 408 -27.51 5.46 -11.35
C GLN A 408 -27.21 6.92 -10.97
N ARG A 409 -27.87 7.86 -11.63
CA ARG A 409 -27.88 9.29 -11.27
C ARG A 409 -29.00 9.53 -10.27
N ILE A 410 -28.62 10.01 -9.10
CA ILE A 410 -29.51 10.59 -8.10
C ILE A 410 -29.44 12.12 -8.24
N THR A 411 -30.57 12.81 -8.16
CA THR A 411 -30.58 14.28 -8.21
C THR A 411 -31.49 14.82 -7.13
N TRP A 412 -30.93 15.57 -6.18
CA TRP A 412 -31.68 16.32 -5.17
C TRP A 412 -31.73 17.78 -5.62
N LYS A 413 -32.94 18.31 -5.81
CA LYS A 413 -33.16 19.68 -6.27
C LYS A 413 -33.95 20.43 -5.21
N PHE A 414 -33.42 21.56 -4.74
CA PHE A 414 -33.97 22.26 -3.59
C PHE A 414 -34.93 23.37 -4.02
N ASN A 415 -36.14 23.37 -3.45
CA ASN A 415 -37.13 24.43 -3.67
C ASN A 415 -37.97 24.65 -2.40
N PRO A 416 -37.75 25.73 -1.62
CA PRO A 416 -36.76 26.79 -1.86
C PRO A 416 -35.31 26.27 -1.82
N GLU A 417 -34.40 26.99 -2.46
CA GLU A 417 -32.96 26.70 -2.41
C GLU A 417 -32.43 26.81 -0.97
N VAL A 418 -31.39 26.02 -0.64
CA VAL A 418 -30.88 25.90 0.73
C VAL A 418 -29.79 26.96 0.98
N PRO A 419 -29.95 27.88 1.93
CA PRO A 419 -28.88 28.83 2.27
C PRO A 419 -27.73 28.14 3.01
N LEU A 420 -26.50 28.44 2.61
CA LEU A 420 -25.26 27.98 3.24
C LEU A 420 -24.40 29.20 3.60
N LEU A 421 -24.61 29.69 4.82
CA LEU A 421 -23.96 30.91 5.32
C LEU A 421 -22.43 30.74 5.42
N SER A 422 -21.71 31.85 5.27
CA SER A 422 -20.26 31.94 5.44
C SER A 422 -19.79 31.27 6.75
N GLY A 423 -18.80 30.38 6.65
CA GLY A 423 -18.26 29.63 7.79
C GLY A 423 -19.18 28.53 8.35
N THR A 424 -20.23 28.12 7.64
CA THR A 424 -21.15 27.04 8.05
C THR A 424 -21.10 25.83 7.12
N SER A 425 -21.63 24.70 7.58
CA SER A 425 -21.75 23.48 6.79
C SER A 425 -23.16 22.91 6.77
N LYS A 426 -23.46 22.12 5.73
CA LYS A 426 -24.65 21.28 5.60
C LYS A 426 -24.27 19.84 5.29
N THR A 427 -25.07 18.91 5.79
CA THR A 427 -24.92 17.47 5.54
C THR A 427 -26.15 16.87 4.86
N LEU A 428 -25.93 15.95 3.93
CA LEU A 428 -26.95 15.07 3.35
C LEU A 428 -26.48 13.63 3.57
N LYS A 429 -27.29 12.80 4.21
CA LYS A 429 -26.98 11.39 4.47
C LYS A 429 -27.90 10.49 3.67
N PHE A 430 -27.37 9.44 3.02
CA PHE A 430 -28.19 8.51 2.26
C PHE A 430 -27.61 7.11 2.21
N SER A 431 -28.49 6.12 2.04
CA SER A 431 -28.18 4.70 1.99
C SER A 431 -28.32 4.18 0.56
N THR A 432 -27.49 3.20 0.22
CA THR A 432 -27.49 2.49 -1.06
C THR A 432 -27.42 0.99 -0.83
N THR A 433 -27.87 0.22 -1.81
CA THR A 433 -27.49 -1.18 -1.96
C THR A 433 -26.44 -1.30 -3.06
N ALA A 434 -25.55 -2.28 -2.96
CA ALA A 434 -24.58 -2.61 -3.99
C ALA A 434 -24.63 -4.10 -4.31
N SER A 435 -24.31 -4.46 -5.55
CA SER A 435 -23.99 -5.83 -5.96
C SER A 435 -22.87 -5.79 -7.00
N ILE A 436 -21.66 -6.04 -6.51
CA ILE A 436 -20.39 -5.65 -7.14
C ILE A 436 -19.37 -6.79 -7.06
N THR A 437 -18.39 -6.81 -7.96
CA THR A 437 -17.26 -7.76 -7.90
C THR A 437 -16.09 -7.14 -7.13
N ARG A 438 -14.92 -7.78 -7.14
CA ARG A 438 -13.68 -7.07 -6.81
C ARG A 438 -13.45 -5.91 -7.77
N GLY A 439 -12.93 -4.79 -7.26
CA GLY A 439 -12.72 -3.55 -7.99
C GLY A 439 -12.66 -2.32 -7.08
N ASN A 440 -12.20 -1.21 -7.63
CA ASN A 440 -12.33 0.11 -7.01
C ASN A 440 -13.55 0.84 -7.58
N TYR A 441 -14.43 1.28 -6.68
CA TYR A 441 -15.70 1.92 -6.99
C TYR A 441 -15.69 3.35 -6.46
N TRP A 442 -15.80 4.34 -7.35
CA TRP A 442 -15.85 5.75 -6.98
C TRP A 442 -17.26 6.29 -7.14
N SER A 443 -17.73 7.06 -6.15
CA SER A 443 -18.94 7.87 -6.30
C SER A 443 -18.56 9.26 -6.78
N ASP A 444 -19.33 9.77 -7.73
CA ASP A 444 -19.04 11.00 -8.43
C ASP A 444 -20.13 12.00 -8.05
N LEU A 445 -19.74 13.11 -7.44
CA LEU A 445 -20.68 14.11 -6.95
C LEU A 445 -20.52 15.40 -7.74
N LEU A 446 -21.62 16.06 -8.06
CA LEU A 446 -21.66 17.40 -8.61
C LEU A 446 -22.62 18.24 -7.75
N VAL A 447 -22.23 19.48 -7.49
CA VAL A 447 -22.98 20.45 -6.69
C VAL A 447 -23.24 21.70 -7.52
N ASP A 448 -24.49 22.14 -7.55
CA ASP A 448 -24.90 23.39 -8.18
C ASP A 448 -25.25 24.44 -7.12
N PHE A 449 -24.59 25.59 -7.20
CA PHE A 449 -24.83 26.75 -6.36
C PHE A 449 -25.54 27.83 -7.20
N GLY A 450 -26.51 28.51 -6.60
CA GLY A 450 -27.33 29.52 -7.28
C GLY A 450 -26.48 30.69 -7.79
N GLY A 451 -26.22 30.74 -9.10
CA GLY A 451 -25.44 31.80 -9.73
C GLY A 451 -24.89 31.45 -11.12
N GLY A 452 -24.62 30.17 -11.39
CA GLY A 452 -24.22 29.71 -12.71
C GLY A 452 -24.26 28.19 -12.80
N SER A 453 -24.93 27.66 -13.83
CA SER A 453 -25.00 26.21 -14.04
C SER A 453 -23.62 25.64 -14.30
N PHE A 454 -23.19 24.70 -13.46
CA PHE A 454 -22.19 23.73 -13.88
C PHE A 454 -22.73 23.02 -15.12
N ALA A 455 -21.87 22.85 -16.12
CA ALA A 455 -22.23 22.01 -17.25
C ALA A 455 -22.32 20.55 -16.74
N GLU A 456 -23.39 19.84 -17.10
CA GLU A 456 -23.69 18.49 -16.59
C GLU A 456 -22.65 17.42 -17.00
N ASP A 457 -21.66 17.80 -17.82
CA ASP A 457 -20.57 16.98 -18.33
C ASP A 457 -19.41 16.81 -17.33
N ARG A 458 -19.40 17.51 -16.19
CA ARG A 458 -18.25 17.55 -15.25
C ARG A 458 -18.63 17.07 -13.85
N TYR A 459 -18.15 15.89 -13.49
CA TYR A 459 -18.24 15.41 -12.11
C TYR A 459 -17.07 15.93 -11.27
N THR A 460 -17.36 16.58 -10.15
CA THR A 460 -16.34 16.94 -9.17
C THR A 460 -15.96 15.73 -8.33
N TRP A 461 -14.71 15.29 -8.45
CA TRP A 461 -14.00 14.45 -7.50
C TRP A 461 -14.49 13.00 -7.37
N PRO A 462 -13.60 12.03 -7.08
CA PRO A 462 -14.03 10.85 -6.35
C PRO A 462 -14.25 11.30 -4.92
N THR A 463 -15.50 11.53 -4.54
CA THR A 463 -15.81 12.01 -3.19
C THR A 463 -15.89 10.86 -2.18
N ALA A 464 -16.08 9.62 -2.63
CA ALA A 464 -15.89 8.42 -1.83
C ALA A 464 -15.33 7.28 -2.71
N LEU A 465 -14.42 6.48 -2.14
CA LEU A 465 -13.90 5.24 -2.70
C LEU A 465 -14.41 4.04 -1.88
N ILE A 466 -14.82 2.98 -2.57
CA ILE A 466 -15.06 1.65 -2.01
C ILE A 466 -14.16 0.68 -2.77
N SER A 467 -13.18 0.08 -2.08
CA SER A 467 -12.32 -0.98 -2.63
C SER A 467 -12.82 -2.36 -2.21
N VAL A 468 -13.12 -3.23 -3.16
CA VAL A 468 -13.36 -4.66 -2.95
C VAL A 468 -12.17 -5.41 -3.53
N LYS A 469 -11.50 -6.27 -2.74
CA LYS A 469 -10.35 -7.08 -3.20
C LYS A 469 -10.47 -8.51 -2.68
N ASP A 470 -9.72 -9.43 -3.27
CA ASP A 470 -9.70 -10.85 -2.86
C ASP A 470 -8.51 -11.13 -1.94
N VAL A 471 -8.75 -11.92 -0.87
CA VAL A 471 -7.71 -12.37 0.08
C VAL A 471 -7.19 -13.75 -0.32
N TYR A 472 -5.87 -13.92 -0.27
CA TYR A 472 -5.22 -15.23 -0.38
C TYR A 472 -4.26 -15.44 0.79
N THR A 473 -4.39 -16.57 1.50
CA THR A 473 -3.42 -16.99 2.50
C THR A 473 -2.30 -17.73 1.79
N VAL A 474 -1.10 -17.15 1.75
CA VAL A 474 0.09 -17.84 1.24
C VAL A 474 0.79 -18.57 2.38
N THR A 475 1.49 -19.66 2.08
CA THR A 475 2.45 -20.30 2.97
C THR A 475 3.63 -20.76 2.14
N ALA A 476 4.86 -20.61 2.66
CA ALA A 476 6.08 -21.04 2.00
C ALA A 476 6.89 -21.92 2.96
N ILE A 477 7.02 -23.20 2.63
CA ILE A 477 7.61 -24.23 3.50
C ILE A 477 8.78 -24.87 2.77
N ASP A 478 9.96 -24.89 3.39
CA ASP A 478 11.14 -25.57 2.84
C ASP A 478 11.10 -27.10 3.06
N ASP A 479 11.98 -27.83 2.37
CA ASP A 479 12.13 -29.30 2.50
C ASP A 479 12.36 -29.81 3.94
N GLU A 480 12.75 -28.93 4.88
CA GLU A 480 12.97 -29.25 6.29
C GLU A 480 11.74 -28.94 7.18
N GLY A 481 10.66 -28.41 6.60
CA GLY A 481 9.44 -28.03 7.31
C GLY A 481 9.53 -26.68 8.03
N ASN A 482 10.51 -25.83 7.71
CA ASN A 482 10.58 -24.48 8.26
C ASN A 482 9.63 -23.55 7.48
N ASN A 483 8.78 -22.82 8.20
CA ASN A 483 8.06 -21.69 7.62
C ASN A 483 9.04 -20.57 7.25
N GLN A 484 9.05 -20.19 5.97
CA GLN A 484 9.57 -18.92 5.49
C GLN A 484 8.35 -17.97 5.41
N VAL A 485 8.33 -16.89 6.19
CA VAL A 485 7.08 -16.28 6.72
C VAL A 485 6.44 -15.22 5.80
N ILE A 486 5.29 -15.51 5.16
CA ILE A 486 4.42 -14.56 4.40
C ILE A 486 2.94 -15.10 4.32
N ALA A 487 1.90 -14.49 4.95
CA ALA A 487 0.42 -14.81 4.88
C ALA A 487 -0.63 -13.73 5.45
N LEU A 488 -1.39 -12.87 4.70
CA LEU A 488 -2.34 -11.83 5.25
C LEU A 488 -3.47 -11.28 4.31
N GLN A 489 -4.45 -10.58 4.93
CA GLN A 489 -5.74 -9.92 4.55
C GLN A 489 -5.79 -8.85 3.40
N VAL A 490 -6.96 -8.18 3.26
CA VAL A 490 -7.41 -7.18 2.25
C VAL A 490 -7.95 -5.91 2.93
N TRP A 491 -8.09 -4.83 2.15
CA TRP A 491 -8.55 -3.51 2.57
C TRP A 491 -9.86 -3.10 1.88
N VAL A 492 -10.84 -2.67 2.68
CA VAL A 492 -11.96 -1.80 2.26
C VAL A 492 -11.79 -0.48 3.03
N GLY A 493 -11.78 0.66 2.33
CA GLY A 493 -11.50 1.96 2.94
C GLY A 493 -11.57 3.09 1.93
N ASP A 494 -11.51 4.32 2.42
CA ASP A 494 -11.40 5.51 1.59
C ASP A 494 -9.92 5.88 1.34
N GLU A 495 -9.67 7.07 0.80
CA GLU A 495 -8.32 7.57 0.53
C GLU A 495 -7.50 7.92 1.79
N ASN A 496 -8.14 7.96 2.97
CA ASN A 496 -7.55 8.38 4.24
C ASN A 496 -7.40 7.23 5.27
N GLY A 497 -8.13 6.13 5.13
CA GLY A 497 -7.96 4.96 5.98
C GLY A 497 -8.99 3.83 5.82
N VAL A 498 -8.82 2.80 6.65
CA VAL A 498 -9.81 1.72 6.82
C VAL A 498 -11.03 2.29 7.53
N ILE A 499 -12.18 2.19 6.87
CA ILE A 499 -13.48 2.53 7.47
C ILE A 499 -14.00 1.33 8.28
N ASP A 500 -13.87 0.13 7.71
CA ASP A 500 -14.08 -1.15 8.37
C ASP A 500 -13.36 -2.25 7.56
N THR A 501 -12.83 -3.27 8.23
CA THR A 501 -12.24 -4.45 7.57
C THR A 501 -13.17 -5.65 7.68
N TRP A 502 -13.87 -5.98 6.58
CA TRP A 502 -14.48 -7.29 6.44
C TRP A 502 -13.51 -8.24 5.77
N THR A 503 -13.38 -9.43 6.36
CA THR A 503 -12.82 -10.58 5.66
C THR A 503 -13.84 -11.03 4.62
N LEU A 504 -13.86 -10.40 3.44
CA LEU A 504 -14.66 -10.85 2.33
C LEU A 504 -14.17 -12.23 1.90
N ARG A 505 -15.15 -13.11 1.75
CA ARG A 505 -15.04 -14.55 1.73
C ARG A 505 -16.20 -15.00 0.85
#